data_AF-A0A9E0SNM6-F1
#
_entry.id   AF-A0A9E0SNM6-F1
#
_cell.length_a   1.000
_cell.length_b   1.000
_cell.length_c   1.000
_cell.angle_alpha   90.00
_cell.angle_beta   90.00
_cell.angle_gamma   90.00
#
_symmetry.space_group_name_H-M   'P 1'
#
loop_
_entity.id
_entity.type
_entity.pdbx_description
1 polymer ?
#
loop_
_entity_poly.entity_id
_entity_poly.type
_entity_poly.pdbx_seq_one_letter_code
_entity_poly.pdbx_strand_id
1 'polypeptide(L)' 'WAMSTRMDPARDTMIVENTPIDYLDFASPVAGLGSKMGLDATNKWPGETQREWGRPMAMDAQVSQRMNALADQLGL' A
#
# COMPACT_ATOMS: atom_id res chain seq x y z
N TRP A 1 -5.01 -0.10 -5.11
CA TRP A 1 -4.46 1.00 -5.94
C TRP A 1 -2.97 1.20 -5.72
N ALA A 2 -2.49 1.55 -4.51
CA ALA A 2 -1.05 1.82 -4.30
C ALA A 2 -0.13 0.65 -4.73
N MET A 3 -0.43 -0.59 -4.33
CA MET A 3 0.33 -1.77 -4.76
C MET A 3 0.42 -1.91 -6.29
N SER A 4 -0.64 -1.58 -7.02
CA SER A 4 -0.67 -1.74 -8.48
C SER A 4 -0.10 -0.56 -9.26
N THR A 5 0.19 0.58 -8.60
CA THR A 5 0.68 1.80 -9.25
C THR A 5 2.05 2.25 -8.76
N ARG A 6 2.51 1.76 -7.61
CA ARG A 6 3.72 2.22 -6.93
C ARG A 6 4.74 1.13 -6.66
N MET A 7 4.48 -0.08 -7.13
CA MET A 7 5.29 -1.27 -6.85
C MET A 7 5.70 -1.95 -8.15
N ASP A 8 6.97 -2.32 -8.25
CA ASP A 8 7.44 -3.38 -9.13
C ASP A 8 7.46 -4.70 -8.33
N PRO A 9 6.81 -5.78 -8.81
CA PRO A 9 6.65 -7.00 -8.01
C PRO A 9 7.97 -7.64 -7.54
N ALA A 10 9.01 -7.62 -8.37
CA ALA A 10 10.27 -8.28 -8.06
C ALA A 10 11.17 -7.40 -7.19
N ARG A 11 11.27 -6.10 -7.51
CA ARG A 11 12.14 -5.16 -6.78
C ARG A 11 11.62 -4.84 -5.38
N ASP A 12 10.30 -4.70 -5.22
CA ASP A 12 9.69 -4.11 -4.02
C ASP A 12 9.04 -5.13 -3.09
N THR A 13 9.28 -6.43 -3.34
CA THR A 13 8.82 -7.51 -2.48
C THR A 13 10.01 -8.10 -1.73
N MET A 14 9.91 -8.17 -0.41
CA MET A 14 10.86 -8.88 0.44
C MET A 14 10.17 -10.08 1.08
N ILE A 15 10.81 -11.25 0.98
CA ILE A 15 10.34 -12.47 1.66
C ILE A 15 11.41 -12.88 2.67
N VAL A 16 10.98 -13.08 3.91
CA VAL A 16 11.82 -13.67 4.96
C VAL A 16 11.20 -14.98 5.39
N GLU A 17 11.94 -16.05 5.20
CA GLU A 17 11.53 -17.41 5.57
C GLU A 17 11.91 -17.73 7.02
N ASN A 18 11.35 -18.82 7.55
CA ASN A 18 11.66 -19.34 8.89
C ASN A 18 11.46 -18.33 10.02
N THR A 19 10.34 -17.59 9.97
CA THR A 19 9.93 -16.63 11.00
C THR A 19 8.81 -17.21 11.88
N PRO A 20 8.72 -16.79 13.16
CA PRO A 20 7.61 -17.21 14.03
C PRO A 20 6.25 -16.79 13.47
N ILE A 21 5.31 -17.74 13.40
CA ILE A 21 3.91 -17.54 12.97
C ILE A 21 2.99 -18.09 14.06
N ASP A 22 1.71 -17.71 14.05
CA ASP A 22 0.71 -18.30 14.96
C ASP A 22 0.67 -19.83 14.78
N TYR A 23 0.67 -20.57 15.88
CA TYR A 23 0.52 -22.02 15.88
C TYR A 23 -0.81 -22.48 15.25
N LEU A 24 -1.85 -21.64 15.32
CA LEU A 24 -3.16 -21.91 14.74
C LEU A 24 -3.23 -21.64 13.22
N ASP A 25 -2.20 -21.06 12.62
CA ASP A 25 -2.17 -20.78 11.19
C ASP A 25 -1.82 -22.05 10.38
N PHE A 26 -2.86 -22.73 9.90
CA PHE A 26 -2.76 -23.94 9.08
C PHE A 26 -2.15 -23.71 7.69
N ALA A 27 -2.03 -22.46 7.24
CA ALA A 27 -1.39 -22.14 5.96
C ALA A 27 0.14 -22.11 6.09
N SER A 28 0.68 -22.09 7.32
CA SER A 28 2.11 -22.22 7.57
C SER A 28 2.60 -23.64 7.22
N PRO A 29 3.81 -23.78 6.65
CA PRO A 29 4.35 -25.09 6.30
C PRO A 29 4.63 -25.97 7.52
N VAL A 30 4.91 -25.37 8.68
CA VAL A 30 5.16 -26.03 9.95
C VAL A 30 4.48 -25.22 11.06
N ALA A 31 3.83 -25.89 12.01
CA ALA A 31 3.13 -25.22 13.10
C ALA A 31 4.08 -24.29 13.88
N GLY A 32 3.74 -23.00 13.94
CA GLY A 32 4.55 -21.97 14.59
C GLY A 32 5.68 -21.40 13.73
N LEU A 33 5.90 -21.87 12.51
CA LEU A 33 7.01 -21.46 11.65
C LEU A 33 6.58 -21.30 10.18
N GLY A 34 6.78 -20.11 9.64
CA GLY A 34 6.45 -19.80 8.24
C GLY A 34 7.26 -18.64 7.69
N SER A 35 6.75 -17.99 6.65
CA SER A 35 7.38 -16.82 6.05
C SER A 35 6.59 -15.54 6.33
N LYS A 36 7.26 -14.40 6.13
CA LYS A 36 6.62 -13.08 6.06
C LYS A 36 6.98 -12.42 4.75
N MET A 37 6.01 -11.71 4.19
CA MET A 37 6.17 -10.93 2.98
C MET A 37 5.99 -9.45 3.31
N GLY A 38 7.01 -8.64 3.00
CA GLY A 38 6.94 -7.20 2.99
C GLY A 38 6.71 -6.71 1.56
N LEU A 39 5.73 -5.82 1.39
CA LEU A 39 5.39 -5.20 0.10
C LEU A 39 5.58 -3.70 0.22
N ASP A 40 6.58 -3.14 -0.46
CA ASP A 40 6.80 -1.69 -0.46
C ASP A 40 5.98 -1.02 -1.58
N ALA A 41 4.77 -0.58 -1.21
CA ALA A 41 3.90 0.19 -2.10
C ALA A 41 4.01 1.72 -1.90
N THR A 42 5.12 2.22 -1.35
CA THR A 42 5.36 3.66 -1.19
C THR A 42 5.78 4.32 -2.51
N ASN A 43 5.77 5.65 -2.57
CA ASN A 43 6.32 6.36 -3.73
C ASN A 43 7.84 6.20 -3.75
N LYS A 44 8.40 5.86 -4.90
CA LYS A 44 9.83 5.57 -5.03
C LYS A 44 10.63 6.85 -5.21
N TRP A 45 11.69 6.99 -4.41
CA TRP A 45 12.59 8.14 -4.41
C TRP A 45 13.70 7.99 -5.45
N PRO A 46 14.41 9.10 -5.78
CA PRO A 46 15.64 9.01 -6.56
C PRO A 46 16.62 8.03 -5.90
N GLY A 47 17.15 7.09 -6.69
CA GLY A 47 18.00 5.99 -6.20
C GLY A 47 17.27 4.65 -6.08
N GLU A 48 15.96 4.66 -5.80
CA GLU A 48 15.11 3.46 -5.87
C GLU A 48 14.56 3.23 -7.29
N THR A 49 14.48 4.31 -8.06
CA THR A 49 14.14 4.29 -9.48
C THR A 49 14.88 5.38 -10.25
N GLN A 50 15.11 5.13 -11.54
CA GLN A 50 15.62 6.12 -12.50
C GLN A 50 14.50 6.77 -13.33
N ARG A 51 13.24 6.39 -13.08
CA ARG A 51 12.08 6.89 -13.82
C ARG A 51 11.53 8.13 -13.12
N GLU A 52 10.94 9.04 -13.89
CA GLU A 52 10.10 10.10 -13.33
C GLU A 52 8.91 9.46 -12.61
N TRP A 53 8.66 9.91 -11.37
CA TRP A 53 7.56 9.39 -10.57
C TRP A 53 6.28 10.20 -10.75
N GLY A 54 5.15 9.49 -10.86
CA GLY A 54 3.84 10.11 -11.03
C GLY A 54 3.45 10.98 -9.83
N ARG A 55 2.80 12.12 -10.10
CA ARG A 55 2.23 12.99 -9.06
C ARG A 55 0.79 12.55 -8.76
N PRO A 56 0.47 12.19 -7.51
CA PRO A 56 -0.91 11.88 -7.14
C PRO A 56 -1.82 13.09 -7.38
N MET A 57 -3.02 12.84 -7.88
CA MET A 57 -4.06 13.88 -7.92
C MET A 57 -4.54 14.14 -6.49
N ALA A 58 -4.66 15.42 -6.16
CA ALA A 58 -5.25 15.87 -4.91
C ALA A 58 -6.48 16.72 -5.24
N MET A 59 -7.52 16.62 -4.41
CA MET A 59 -8.67 17.51 -4.51
C MET A 59 -8.27 18.92 -4.08
N ASP A 60 -8.83 19.92 -4.75
CA ASP A 60 -8.71 21.31 -4.30
C ASP A 60 -9.49 21.50 -2.98
N ALA A 61 -8.84 22.08 -1.98
CA ALA A 61 -9.40 22.19 -0.63
C ALA A 61 -10.66 23.06 -0.59
N GLN A 62 -10.72 24.13 -1.38
CA GLN A 62 -11.90 25.01 -1.42
C GLN A 62 -13.07 24.32 -2.11
N VAL A 63 -12.80 23.58 -3.19
CA VAL A 63 -13.82 22.77 -3.88
C VAL A 63 -14.36 21.68 -2.95
N SER A 64 -13.48 20.92 -2.28
CA SER A 64 -13.90 19.89 -1.33
C SER A 64 -14.76 20.46 -0.20
N GLN A 65 -14.36 21.59 0.39
CA GLN A 65 -15.14 22.24 1.45
C GLN A 65 -16.53 22.65 0.96
N ARG A 66 -16.61 23.26 -0.23
CA ARG A 66 -17.89 23.67 -0.82
C ARG A 66 -18.80 22.48 -1.11
N MET A 67 -18.25 21.39 -1.66
CA MET A 67 -19.04 20.20 -1.99
C MET A 67 -19.52 19.47 -0.74
N ASN A 68 -18.70 19.41 0.32
CA ASN A 68 -19.13 18.82 1.60
C ASN A 68 -20.31 19.61 2.19
N ALA A 69 -20.23 20.94 2.23
CA ALA A 69 -21.33 21.77 2.74
C ALA A 69 -22.62 21.61 1.90
N LEU A 70 -22.49 21.40 0.58
CA LEU A 70 -23.64 21.12 -0.28
C LEU A 70 -24.22 19.72 -0.03
N ALA A 71 -23.38 18.70 0.15
CA ALA A 71 -23.82 17.35 0.48
C ALA A 71 -24.62 17.35 1.80
N ASP A 72 -24.12 18.04 2.83
CA ASP A 72 -24.82 18.19 4.11
C ASP A 72 -26.21 18.83 3.95
N GLN A 73 -26.34 19.86 3.11
CA GLN A 73 -27.62 20.52 2.81
C GLN A 73 -28.60 19.61 2.06
N LEU A 74 -28.08 18.69 1.25
CA LEU A 74 -28.86 17.72 0.49
C LEU A 74 -29.16 16.43 1.29
N GLY A 75 -28.59 16.30 2.49
CA GLY A 75 -28.73 15.12 3.35
C GLY A 75 -28.02 13.88 2.80
N LEU A 76 -26.88 14.07 2.11
CA LEU A 76 -26.06 13.01 1.52
C LEU A 76 -24.79 12.73 2.34
#